data_AF-A0A9Q9BAN6-F1
#
_entry.id   AF-A0A9Q9BAN6-F1
#
_cell.length_a   1.000
_cell.length_b   1.000
_cell.length_c   1.000
_cell.angle_alpha   90.00
_cell.angle_beta   90.00
_cell.angle_gamma   90.00
#
_symmetry.space_group_name_H-M   'P 1'
#
loop_
_entity.id
_entity.type
_entity.pdbx_description
1 polymer ?
#
loop_
_entity_poly.entity_id
_entity_poly.type
_entity_poly.pdbx_seq_one_letter_code
_entity_poly.pdbx_strand_id
1 'polypeptide(L)'
;MKNWLLVPVVFISNFVLAVLAFSLSVGIWQSLMYGGVPGIFFSAFLHCLYLILPIACIISIFAVYVFMMRHSENYGLSFLALIISFALFFALIIPLVYSQGEKINQAFNSKEKVLIDDKHMEAFIEQPAFVLAAGSIVRPFVYDIYGQYKISYISYLIFSGSIFFLIFSLWVFTTITEWKIVNFTLLPFLLILILYAYSYIRTDYFILSIDDMLPFEIPKFWIQPILFCLSALVLYTYTTILLLVRRAKKMPKKIKKQKVKVPKVKKLKVKGPKAIKPKKANKIKEEFETFIPDTLGDFSEGDIDA
;
A
#
# COMPACT_ATOMS: atom_id res chain seq x y z
N MET A 1 12.78 1.31 21.21
CA MET A 1 11.60 0.43 21.09
C MET A 1 11.81 -0.52 19.91
N LYS A 2 11.35 -1.77 19.97
CA LYS A 2 11.42 -2.65 18.79
C LYS A 2 10.51 -2.05 17.71
N ASN A 3 11.08 -1.67 16.55
CA ASN A 3 10.41 -0.91 15.50
C ASN A 3 9.10 -1.53 14.98
N TRP A 4 8.91 -2.85 15.12
CA TRP A 4 7.69 -3.53 14.71
C TRP A 4 6.45 -3.18 15.57
N LEU A 5 6.62 -2.84 16.85
CA LEU A 5 5.51 -2.41 17.73
C LEU A 5 5.02 -1.00 17.41
N LEU A 6 5.80 -0.23 16.66
CA LEU A 6 5.43 1.11 16.20
C LEU A 6 4.44 1.04 15.04
N VAL A 7 4.36 -0.08 14.32
CA VAL A 7 3.47 -0.24 13.16
C VAL A 7 1.98 -0.05 13.51
N PRO A 8 1.42 -0.73 14.53
CA PRO A 8 0.05 -0.46 14.97
C PRO A 8 -0.16 0.99 15.42
N VAL A 9 0.83 1.60 16.09
CA VAL A 9 0.75 2.98 16.56
C VAL A 9 0.66 3.96 15.39
N VAL A 10 1.51 3.77 14.36
CA VAL A 10 1.49 4.57 13.12
C VAL A 10 0.17 4.38 12.39
N PHE A 11 -0.33 3.14 12.31
CA PHE A 11 -1.62 2.86 11.68
C PHE A 11 -2.76 3.61 12.37
N ILE A 12 -2.87 3.47 13.70
CA ILE A 12 -3.95 4.07 14.49
C ILE A 12 -3.86 5.60 14.47
N SER A 13 -2.67 6.17 14.61
CA SER A 13 -2.51 7.63 14.61
C SER A 13 -2.90 8.24 13.26
N ASN A 14 -2.45 7.66 12.15
CA ASN A 14 -2.82 8.12 10.82
C ASN A 14 -4.30 7.90 10.52
N PHE A 15 -4.90 6.84 11.05
CA PHE A 15 -6.34 6.60 10.93
C PHE A 15 -7.14 7.71 11.60
N VAL A 16 -6.84 8.00 12.87
CA VAL A 16 -7.53 9.05 13.63
C VAL A 16 -7.32 10.41 12.96
N LEU A 17 -6.08 10.72 12.55
CA LEU A 17 -5.78 11.98 11.86
C LEU A 17 -6.54 12.13 10.54
N ALA A 18 -6.58 11.08 9.72
CA ALA A 18 -7.33 11.10 8.45
C ALA A 18 -8.82 11.29 8.69
N VAL A 19 -9.41 10.53 9.61
CA VAL A 19 -10.83 10.66 9.98
C VAL A 19 -11.14 12.09 10.45
N LEU A 20 -10.34 12.64 11.36
CA LEU A 20 -10.53 13.99 11.88
C LEU A 20 -10.37 15.05 10.78
N ALA A 21 -9.34 14.92 9.92
CA ALA A 21 -9.09 15.89 8.85
C ALA A 21 -10.27 16.00 7.88
N PHE A 22 -10.80 14.86 7.40
CA PHE A 22 -11.97 14.87 6.52
C PHE A 22 -13.23 15.36 7.25
N SER A 23 -13.47 14.86 8.46
CA SER A 23 -14.71 15.16 9.19
C SER A 23 -14.78 16.62 9.64
N LEU A 24 -13.67 17.19 10.11
CA LEU A 24 -13.60 18.61 10.47
C LEU A 24 -13.81 19.49 9.25
N SER A 25 -13.15 19.17 8.13
CA SER A 25 -13.30 19.94 6.88
C SER A 25 -14.74 19.96 6.40
N VAL A 26 -15.42 18.79 6.39
CA VAL A 26 -16.83 18.69 6.01
C VAL A 26 -17.76 19.35 7.04
N GLY A 27 -17.44 19.25 8.32
CA GLY A 27 -18.19 19.93 9.39
C GLY A 27 -18.17 21.45 9.23
N ILE A 28 -16.97 22.03 9.03
CA ILE A 28 -16.79 23.47 8.77
C ILE A 28 -17.54 23.87 7.50
N TRP A 29 -17.34 23.13 6.42
CA TRP A 29 -18.01 23.35 5.14
C TRP A 29 -19.53 23.46 5.28
N GLN A 30 -20.16 22.46 5.89
CA GLN A 30 -21.62 22.42 6.04
C GLN A 30 -22.11 23.50 7.02
N SER A 31 -21.30 23.84 8.02
CA SER A 31 -21.61 24.94 8.94
C SER A 31 -21.54 26.29 8.26
N LEU A 32 -20.61 26.50 7.33
CA LEU A 32 -20.52 27.73 6.55
C LEU A 32 -21.64 27.80 5.52
N MET A 33 -22.05 26.68 4.91
CA MET A 33 -23.15 26.66 3.94
C MET A 33 -24.54 26.84 4.57
N TYR A 34 -24.73 26.42 5.82
CA TYR A 34 -26.01 26.48 6.54
C TYR A 34 -25.92 27.31 7.83
N GLY A 35 -25.20 28.44 7.77
CA GLY A 35 -24.70 29.24 8.91
C GLY A 35 -25.69 29.69 10.00
N GLY A 36 -26.98 29.40 9.88
CA GLY A 36 -28.00 29.66 10.91
C GLY A 36 -28.44 28.44 11.73
N VAL A 37 -27.95 27.23 11.44
CA VAL A 37 -28.54 25.99 11.99
C VAL A 37 -27.72 25.45 13.17
N PRO A 38 -28.24 25.50 14.41
CA PRO A 38 -27.49 25.04 15.58
C PRO A 38 -27.20 23.54 15.51
N GLY A 39 -25.92 23.20 15.69
CA GLY A 39 -25.44 21.82 15.71
C GLY A 39 -25.26 21.17 14.33
N ILE A 40 -25.43 21.92 13.22
CA ILE A 40 -25.17 21.40 11.86
C ILE A 40 -23.71 20.99 11.67
N PHE A 41 -22.78 21.73 12.29
CA PHE A 41 -21.35 21.40 12.30
C PHE A 41 -21.12 19.98 12.85
N PHE A 42 -21.65 19.71 14.05
CA PHE A 42 -21.40 18.44 14.74
C PHE A 42 -22.12 17.27 14.07
N SER A 43 -23.34 17.48 13.55
CA SER A 43 -24.05 16.44 12.80
C SER A 43 -23.36 16.12 11.47
N ALA A 44 -22.89 17.14 10.72
CA ALA A 44 -22.11 16.96 9.50
C ALA A 44 -20.78 16.28 9.76
N PHE A 45 -20.09 16.67 10.84
CA PHE A 45 -18.85 16.06 11.30
C PHE A 45 -19.05 14.55 11.55
N LEU A 46 -20.05 14.18 12.35
CA LEU A 46 -20.33 12.78 12.64
C LEU A 46 -20.77 12.00 11.39
N HIS A 47 -21.58 12.63 10.54
CA HIS A 47 -22.05 12.04 9.27
C HIS A 47 -20.89 11.71 8.34
N CYS A 48 -19.92 12.62 8.21
CA CYS A 48 -18.69 12.35 7.45
C CYS A 48 -17.82 11.31 8.14
N LEU A 49 -17.66 11.40 9.47
CA LEU A 49 -16.81 10.54 10.27
C LEU A 49 -17.15 9.07 10.10
N TYR A 50 -18.43 8.71 10.25
CA TYR A 50 -18.80 7.29 10.15
C TYR A 50 -18.62 6.79 8.73
N LEU A 51 -18.93 7.60 7.71
CA LEU A 51 -18.80 7.19 6.31
C LEU A 51 -17.33 7.04 5.88
N ILE A 52 -16.45 7.98 6.22
CA ILE A 52 -15.08 8.04 5.65
C ILE A 52 -14.14 6.94 6.18
N LEU A 53 -14.55 6.14 7.16
CA LEU A 53 -13.69 5.15 7.83
C LEU A 53 -12.97 4.19 6.88
N PRO A 54 -13.59 3.62 5.82
CA PRO A 54 -12.88 2.73 4.90
C PRO A 54 -11.75 3.45 4.17
N ILE A 55 -11.97 4.71 3.74
CA ILE A 55 -10.95 5.51 3.06
C ILE A 55 -9.83 5.89 4.03
N ALA A 56 -10.16 6.29 5.26
CA ALA A 56 -9.16 6.56 6.29
C ALA A 56 -8.31 5.31 6.60
N CYS A 57 -8.93 4.12 6.60
CA CYS A 57 -8.23 2.85 6.76
C CYS A 57 -7.21 2.62 5.63
N ILE A 58 -7.59 2.86 4.37
CA ILE A 58 -6.70 2.74 3.20
C ILE A 58 -5.52 3.72 3.29
N ILE A 59 -5.77 4.98 3.62
CA ILE A 59 -4.73 6.00 3.80
C ILE A 59 -3.76 5.58 4.91
N SER A 60 -4.27 4.98 5.98
CA SER A 60 -3.44 4.50 7.11
C SER A 60 -2.51 3.36 6.70
N ILE A 61 -2.98 2.45 5.83
CA ILE A 61 -2.12 1.39 5.25
C ILE A 61 -0.97 2.04 4.46
N PHE A 62 -1.24 3.08 3.68
CA PHE A 62 -0.22 3.80 2.93
C PHE A 62 0.77 4.54 3.85
N ALA A 63 0.31 5.11 4.96
CA ALA A 63 1.20 5.71 5.94
C ALA A 63 2.15 4.68 6.59
N VAL A 64 1.63 3.49 6.94
CA VAL A 64 2.45 2.39 7.45
C VAL A 64 3.48 1.92 6.42
N TYR A 65 3.12 1.90 5.13
CA TYR A 65 4.06 1.59 4.05
C TYR A 65 5.26 2.55 4.05
N VAL A 66 5.01 3.86 4.10
CA VAL A 66 6.06 4.89 4.16
C VAL A 66 6.94 4.70 5.39
N PHE A 67 6.32 4.39 6.54
CA PHE A 67 7.05 4.09 7.77
C PHE A 67 7.98 2.86 7.61
N MET A 68 7.47 1.77 7.02
CA MET A 68 8.25 0.55 6.79
C MET A 68 9.38 0.76 5.78
N MET A 69 9.25 1.67 4.82
CA MET A 69 10.35 2.03 3.91
C MET A 69 11.53 2.68 4.62
N ARG A 70 11.24 3.49 5.65
CA ARG A 70 12.21 4.23 6.44
C ARG A 70 12.85 3.36 7.52
N HIS A 71 12.06 2.44 8.10
CA HIS A 71 12.49 1.56 9.19
C HIS A 71 12.38 0.10 8.76
N SER A 72 13.42 -0.39 8.06
CA SER A 72 13.45 -1.70 7.41
C SER A 72 13.72 -2.90 8.35
N GLU A 73 13.51 -2.75 9.65
CA GLU A 73 13.82 -3.80 10.62
C GLU A 73 12.66 -4.78 10.77
N ASN A 74 12.95 -6.08 10.64
CA ASN A 74 12.02 -7.18 10.85
C ASN A 74 10.71 -7.08 10.05
N TYR A 75 10.81 -6.98 8.72
CA TYR A 75 9.67 -6.90 7.79
C TYR A 75 8.55 -7.90 8.07
N GLY A 76 8.88 -9.16 8.43
CA GLY A 76 7.86 -10.20 8.68
C GLY A 76 6.98 -9.90 9.90
N LEU A 77 7.56 -9.49 11.03
CA LEU A 77 6.80 -9.16 12.24
C LEU A 77 5.99 -7.88 12.07
N SER A 78 6.59 -6.86 11.44
CA SER A 78 5.92 -5.60 11.11
C SER A 78 4.70 -5.82 10.20
N PHE A 79 4.84 -6.70 9.21
CA PHE A 79 3.75 -7.08 8.32
C PHE A 79 2.63 -7.84 9.04
N LEU A 80 2.98 -8.80 9.91
CA LEU A 80 2.00 -9.51 10.72
C LEU A 80 1.22 -8.55 11.64
N ALA A 81 1.93 -7.61 12.29
CA ALA A 81 1.31 -6.61 13.13
C ALA A 81 0.35 -5.69 12.35
N LEU A 82 0.72 -5.32 11.11
CA LEU A 82 -0.16 -4.59 10.20
C LEU A 82 -1.42 -5.39 9.86
N ILE A 83 -1.29 -6.66 9.48
CA ILE A 83 -2.45 -7.53 9.16
C ILE A 83 -3.40 -7.62 10.34
N ILE A 84 -2.88 -7.87 11.55
CA ILE A 84 -3.71 -7.99 12.75
C ILE A 84 -4.42 -6.67 13.05
N SER A 85 -3.69 -5.54 13.03
CA SER A 85 -4.27 -4.22 13.28
C SER A 85 -5.35 -3.88 12.26
N PHE A 86 -5.05 -4.12 10.98
CA PHE A 86 -5.97 -3.91 9.88
C PHE A 86 -7.23 -4.77 10.01
N ALA A 87 -7.09 -6.07 10.28
CA ALA A 87 -8.22 -6.99 10.45
C ALA A 87 -9.13 -6.57 11.61
N LEU A 88 -8.54 -6.08 12.71
CA LEU A 88 -9.28 -5.57 13.87
C LEU A 88 -10.11 -4.32 13.50
N PHE A 89 -9.53 -3.39 12.75
CA PHE A 89 -10.25 -2.19 12.30
C PHE A 89 -11.34 -2.54 11.29
N PHE A 90 -10.99 -3.36 10.31
CA PHE A 90 -11.89 -3.79 9.24
C PHE A 90 -13.10 -4.58 9.76
N ALA A 91 -12.87 -5.58 10.60
CA ALA A 91 -13.91 -6.50 11.05
C ALA A 91 -14.65 -6.03 12.31
N LEU A 92 -14.04 -5.19 13.16
CA LEU A 92 -14.65 -4.78 14.43
C LEU A 92 -14.91 -3.28 14.49
N ILE A 93 -13.89 -2.43 14.35
CA ILE A 93 -14.03 -0.99 14.61
C ILE A 93 -14.97 -0.32 13.62
N ILE A 94 -14.80 -0.55 12.30
CA ILE A 94 -15.65 0.06 11.28
C ILE A 94 -17.12 -0.38 11.44
N PRO A 95 -17.44 -1.69 11.54
CA PRO A 95 -18.79 -2.16 11.83
C PRO A 95 -19.39 -1.60 13.13
N LEU A 96 -18.58 -1.46 14.18
CA LEU A 96 -19.03 -0.89 15.45
C LEU A 96 -19.51 0.54 15.28
N VAL A 97 -18.78 1.38 14.53
CA VAL A 97 -19.21 2.75 14.26
C VAL A 97 -20.42 2.77 13.31
N TYR A 98 -20.44 1.89 12.29
CA TYR A 98 -21.59 1.75 11.38
C TYR A 98 -22.88 1.36 12.10
N SER A 99 -22.81 0.66 13.23
CA SER A 99 -23.99 0.34 14.06
C SER A 99 -24.72 1.60 14.56
N GLN A 100 -24.01 2.72 14.70
CA GLN A 100 -24.58 4.01 15.06
C GLN A 100 -24.89 4.89 13.82
N GLY A 101 -24.49 4.45 12.62
CA GLY A 101 -24.59 5.23 11.39
C GLY A 101 -26.02 5.63 11.04
N GLU A 102 -27.01 4.78 11.30
CA GLU A 102 -28.41 5.10 11.00
C GLU A 102 -28.92 6.25 11.88
N LYS A 103 -28.61 6.22 13.18
CA LYS A 103 -28.97 7.28 14.13
C LYS A 103 -28.29 8.60 13.75
N ILE A 104 -27.01 8.54 13.37
CA ILE A 104 -26.23 9.71 12.93
C ILE A 104 -26.83 10.28 11.64
N ASN A 105 -27.14 9.45 10.65
CA ASN A 105 -27.73 9.85 9.38
C ASN A 105 -29.11 10.50 9.56
N GLN A 106 -29.95 9.94 10.44
CA GLN A 106 -31.24 10.53 10.79
C GLN A 106 -31.07 11.88 11.49
N ALA A 107 -30.16 11.98 12.46
CA ALA A 107 -29.87 13.23 13.16
C ALA A 107 -29.27 14.32 12.24
N PHE A 108 -28.54 13.93 11.20
CA PHE A 108 -28.03 14.87 10.20
C PHE A 108 -29.13 15.34 9.23
N ASN A 109 -29.99 14.43 8.78
CA ASN A 109 -31.04 14.76 7.80
C ASN A 109 -32.26 15.46 8.41
N SER A 110 -32.49 15.34 9.72
CA SER A 110 -33.56 16.06 10.42
C SER A 110 -33.26 17.54 10.67
N LYS A 111 -32.00 17.96 10.48
CA LYS A 111 -31.63 19.37 10.57
C LYS A 111 -32.16 20.14 9.37
N GLU A 112 -32.75 21.30 9.64
CA GLU A 112 -33.11 22.25 8.60
C GLU A 112 -31.85 22.65 7.82
N LYS A 113 -31.95 22.73 6.49
CA LYS A 113 -30.84 23.07 5.60
C LYS A 113 -31.20 24.35 4.86
N VAL A 114 -31.13 25.48 5.58
CA VAL A 114 -31.37 26.80 5.03
C VAL A 114 -30.07 27.29 4.42
N LEU A 115 -30.05 27.42 3.09
CA LEU A 115 -28.91 27.98 2.37
C LEU A 115 -28.75 29.45 2.74
N ILE A 116 -27.49 29.91 2.82
CA ILE A 116 -27.17 31.32 2.99
C ILE A 116 -27.51 32.08 1.69
N ASP A 117 -28.17 33.24 1.82
CA ASP A 117 -28.57 34.10 0.69
C ASP A 117 -27.44 35.05 0.21
N ASP A 118 -26.27 34.99 0.85
CA ASP A 118 -25.09 35.76 0.48
C ASP A 118 -24.33 35.09 -0.67
N LYS A 119 -24.53 35.61 -1.88
CA LYS A 119 -23.87 35.17 -3.12
C LYS A 119 -22.33 35.23 -3.08
N HIS A 120 -21.75 36.15 -2.31
CA HIS A 120 -20.29 36.25 -2.21
C HIS A 120 -19.73 35.13 -1.33
N MET A 121 -20.42 34.81 -0.23
CA MET A 121 -20.08 33.65 0.58
C MET A 121 -20.35 32.34 -0.18
N GLU A 122 -21.44 32.24 -0.94
CA GLU A 122 -21.72 31.07 -1.76
C GLU A 122 -20.60 30.78 -2.76
N ALA A 123 -20.14 31.80 -3.50
CA ALA A 123 -19.05 31.65 -4.47
C ALA A 123 -17.67 31.40 -3.81
N PHE A 124 -17.43 31.95 -2.61
CA PHE A 124 -16.20 31.69 -1.86
C PHE A 124 -16.16 30.25 -1.32
N ILE A 125 -17.32 29.77 -0.84
CA ILE A 125 -17.42 28.44 -0.27
C ILE A 125 -17.38 27.46 -1.44
N GLU A 126 -18.16 27.60 -2.53
CA GLU A 126 -18.27 26.65 -3.66
C GLU A 126 -17.08 25.68 -3.90
N GLN A 127 -17.38 24.37 -3.95
CA GLN A 127 -16.34 23.35 -4.01
C GLN A 127 -15.62 23.44 -5.35
N PRO A 128 -14.27 23.47 -5.36
CA PRO A 128 -13.55 23.51 -6.62
C PRO A 128 -13.81 22.22 -7.41
N ALA A 129 -13.80 22.33 -8.73
CA ALA A 129 -14.20 21.24 -9.64
C ALA A 129 -13.47 19.91 -9.36
N PHE A 130 -12.21 19.94 -8.94
CA PHE A 130 -11.45 18.73 -8.61
C PHE A 130 -11.99 18.01 -7.35
N VAL A 131 -12.49 18.75 -6.36
CA VAL A 131 -13.12 18.17 -5.15
C VAL A 131 -14.44 17.53 -5.52
N LEU A 132 -15.23 18.18 -6.38
CA LEU A 132 -16.48 17.62 -6.90
C LEU A 132 -16.23 16.32 -7.68
N ALA A 133 -15.21 16.31 -8.55
CA ALA A 133 -14.82 15.13 -9.32
C ALA A 133 -14.29 13.99 -8.43
N ALA A 134 -13.45 14.30 -7.44
CA ALA A 134 -13.00 13.28 -6.48
C ALA A 134 -14.19 12.76 -5.65
N GLY A 135 -15.09 13.65 -5.25
CA GLY A 135 -16.30 13.32 -4.51
C GLY A 135 -17.24 12.39 -5.28
N SER A 136 -17.42 12.59 -6.59
CA SER A 136 -18.28 11.73 -7.42
C SER A 136 -17.73 10.31 -7.58
N ILE A 137 -16.41 10.14 -7.49
CA ILE A 137 -15.73 8.84 -7.54
C ILE A 137 -15.75 8.14 -6.17
N VAL A 138 -15.45 8.87 -5.08
CA VAL A 138 -15.30 8.29 -3.74
C VAL A 138 -16.65 8.04 -3.06
N ARG A 139 -17.64 8.92 -3.26
CA ARG A 139 -18.92 8.86 -2.55
C ARG A 139 -19.67 7.54 -2.80
N PRO A 140 -19.86 7.06 -4.05
CA PRO A 140 -20.47 5.75 -4.31
C PRO A 140 -19.82 4.63 -3.51
N PHE A 141 -18.49 4.57 -3.55
CA PHE A 141 -17.70 3.54 -2.89
C PHE A 141 -17.97 3.48 -1.37
N VAL A 142 -17.94 4.63 -0.71
CA VAL A 142 -18.16 4.70 0.75
C VAL A 142 -19.61 4.35 1.13
N TYR A 143 -20.58 4.87 0.39
CA TYR A 143 -21.99 4.61 0.66
C TYR A 143 -22.37 3.16 0.38
N ASP A 144 -21.82 2.54 -0.67
CA ASP A 144 -22.12 1.15 -0.99
C ASP A 144 -21.53 0.20 0.05
N ILE A 145 -20.32 0.46 0.59
CA ILE A 145 -19.78 -0.29 1.73
C ILE A 145 -20.71 -0.23 2.94
N TYR A 146 -21.21 0.96 3.28
CA TYR A 146 -22.17 1.12 4.38
C TYR A 146 -23.52 0.44 4.05
N GLY A 147 -23.98 0.52 2.81
CA GLY A 147 -25.18 -0.18 2.32
C GLY A 147 -25.09 -1.69 2.50
N GLN A 148 -23.93 -2.29 2.18
CA GLN A 148 -23.71 -3.73 2.39
C GLN A 148 -23.74 -4.10 3.88
N TYR A 149 -23.23 -3.23 4.75
CA TYR A 149 -23.37 -3.42 6.20
C TYR A 149 -24.83 -3.40 6.66
N LYS A 150 -25.65 -2.49 6.12
CA LYS A 150 -27.08 -2.45 6.43
C LYS A 150 -27.83 -3.71 5.98
N ILE A 151 -27.39 -4.37 4.92
CA ILE A 151 -27.97 -5.64 4.47
C ILE A 151 -27.59 -6.76 5.44
N SER A 152 -26.30 -6.96 5.68
CA SER A 152 -25.81 -7.98 6.61
C SER A 152 -24.32 -7.76 6.90
N TYR A 153 -23.90 -8.12 8.12
CA TYR A 153 -22.48 -8.16 8.47
C TYR A 153 -21.66 -9.09 7.56
N ILE A 154 -22.24 -10.22 7.12
CA ILE A 154 -21.56 -11.15 6.21
C ILE A 154 -21.36 -10.52 4.83
N SER A 155 -22.39 -9.86 4.29
CA SER A 155 -22.30 -9.15 3.00
C SER A 155 -21.24 -8.06 3.04
N TYR A 156 -21.18 -7.30 4.15
CA TYR A 156 -20.10 -6.34 4.39
C TYR A 156 -18.71 -6.98 4.38
N LEU A 157 -18.52 -8.10 5.10
CA LEU A 157 -17.22 -8.77 5.18
C LEU A 157 -16.75 -9.26 3.81
N ILE A 158 -17.65 -9.85 3.01
CA ILE A 158 -17.33 -10.33 1.66
C ILE A 158 -16.97 -9.15 0.75
N PHE A 159 -17.84 -8.14 0.69
CA PHE A 159 -17.68 -7.02 -0.21
C PHE A 159 -16.43 -6.20 0.13
N SER A 160 -16.36 -5.70 1.36
CA SER A 160 -15.23 -4.88 1.81
C SER A 160 -13.94 -5.70 1.90
N GLY A 161 -14.02 -6.98 2.28
CA GLY A 161 -12.86 -7.87 2.32
C GLY A 161 -12.20 -8.05 0.95
N SER A 162 -13.00 -8.18 -0.12
CA SER A 162 -12.47 -8.28 -1.49
C SER A 162 -11.75 -6.98 -1.94
N ILE A 163 -12.29 -5.82 -1.58
CA ILE A 163 -11.68 -4.51 -1.85
C ILE A 163 -10.35 -4.37 -1.12
N PHE A 164 -10.35 -4.66 0.19
CA PHE A 164 -9.13 -4.56 0.98
C PHE A 164 -8.08 -5.58 0.56
N PHE A 165 -8.49 -6.77 0.12
CA PHE A 165 -7.59 -7.75 -0.47
C PHE A 165 -6.89 -7.21 -1.74
N LEU A 166 -7.64 -6.51 -2.61
CA LEU A 166 -7.08 -5.82 -3.77
C LEU A 166 -6.09 -4.72 -3.37
N ILE A 167 -6.44 -3.88 -2.40
CA ILE A 167 -5.55 -2.81 -1.91
C ILE A 167 -4.28 -3.39 -1.28
N PHE A 168 -4.41 -4.48 -0.54
CA PHE A 168 -3.27 -5.17 0.06
C PHE A 168 -2.37 -5.80 -1.01
N SER A 169 -2.93 -6.31 -2.11
CA SER A 169 -2.15 -6.83 -3.23
C SER A 169 -1.27 -5.75 -3.89
N LEU A 170 -1.79 -4.51 -4.02
CA LEU A 170 -1.01 -3.36 -4.50
C LEU A 170 0.14 -3.02 -3.54
N TRP A 171 -0.10 -3.08 -2.24
CA TRP A 171 0.93 -2.86 -1.23
C TRP A 171 2.04 -3.93 -1.31
N VAL A 172 1.67 -5.20 -1.48
CA VAL A 172 2.65 -6.29 -1.65
C VAL A 172 3.46 -6.08 -2.92
N PHE A 173 2.80 -5.69 -4.01
CA PHE A 173 3.46 -5.38 -5.28
C PHE A 173 4.50 -4.25 -5.17
N THR A 174 4.11 -3.16 -4.53
CA THR A 174 4.97 -1.99 -4.31
C THR A 174 6.10 -2.25 -3.32
N THR A 175 5.92 -3.15 -2.35
CA THR A 175 6.99 -3.56 -1.43
C THR A 175 8.03 -4.43 -2.13
N ILE A 176 7.58 -5.37 -2.96
CA ILE A 176 8.46 -6.32 -3.68
C ILE A 176 9.31 -5.62 -4.73
N THR A 177 8.75 -4.64 -5.43
CA THR A 177 9.42 -4.02 -6.57
C THR A 177 10.60 -3.13 -6.16
N GLU A 178 10.73 -2.74 -4.88
CA GLU A 178 11.85 -1.96 -4.31
C GLU A 178 12.05 -0.54 -4.89
N TRP A 179 11.24 -0.11 -5.87
CA TRP A 179 11.26 1.25 -6.46
C TRP A 179 10.59 2.26 -5.52
N LYS A 180 11.25 2.57 -4.40
CA LYS A 180 10.60 3.22 -3.24
C LYS A 180 9.82 4.50 -3.58
N ILE A 181 10.39 5.39 -4.39
CA ILE A 181 9.76 6.68 -4.73
C ILE A 181 8.66 6.50 -5.78
N VAL A 182 8.96 5.83 -6.90
CA VAL A 182 8.00 5.62 -7.99
C VAL A 182 6.78 4.83 -7.50
N ASN A 183 6.99 3.82 -6.66
CA ASN A 183 5.92 3.02 -6.09
C ASN A 183 5.02 3.83 -5.15
N PHE A 184 5.61 4.76 -4.39
CA PHE A 184 4.86 5.64 -3.50
C PHE A 184 3.95 6.59 -4.29
N THR A 185 4.44 7.20 -5.37
CA THR A 185 3.61 8.05 -6.24
C THR A 185 2.57 7.26 -7.04
N LEU A 186 2.86 6.01 -7.38
CA LEU A 186 1.96 5.15 -8.14
C LEU A 186 0.76 4.64 -7.29
N LEU A 187 0.93 4.47 -5.97
CA LEU A 187 -0.12 3.93 -5.08
C LEU A 187 -1.41 4.77 -5.06
N PRO A 188 -1.37 6.10 -4.83
CA PRO A 188 -2.55 6.95 -4.93
C PRO A 188 -3.20 6.93 -6.32
N PHE A 189 -2.38 6.90 -7.38
CA PHE A 189 -2.88 6.84 -8.75
C PHE A 189 -3.63 5.54 -9.02
N LEU A 190 -3.08 4.38 -8.63
CA LEU A 190 -3.74 3.09 -8.76
C LEU A 190 -5.01 2.99 -7.91
N LEU A 191 -5.01 3.61 -6.72
CA LEU A 191 -6.21 3.69 -5.89
C LEU A 191 -7.32 4.47 -6.60
N ILE A 192 -7.01 5.65 -7.16
CA ILE A 192 -7.98 6.45 -7.93
C ILE A 192 -8.49 5.65 -9.13
N LEU A 193 -7.62 4.93 -9.84
CA LEU A 193 -8.01 4.10 -10.98
C LEU A 193 -8.94 2.96 -10.55
N ILE A 194 -8.71 2.33 -9.40
CA ILE A 194 -9.63 1.32 -8.83
C ILE A 194 -10.98 1.94 -8.50
N LEU A 195 -11.02 3.11 -7.86
CA LEU A 195 -12.28 3.77 -7.50
C LEU A 195 -13.04 4.26 -8.74
N TYR A 196 -12.32 4.68 -9.78
CA TYR A 196 -12.90 5.03 -11.07
C TYR A 196 -13.47 3.78 -11.77
N ALA A 197 -12.71 2.68 -11.81
CA ALA A 197 -13.18 1.40 -12.35
C ALA A 197 -14.40 0.88 -11.59
N TYR A 198 -14.43 1.05 -10.25
CA TYR A 198 -15.59 0.72 -9.44
C TYR A 198 -16.84 1.50 -9.86
N SER A 199 -16.68 2.81 -10.12
CA SER A 199 -17.79 3.65 -10.59
C SER A 199 -18.39 3.14 -11.90
N TYR A 200 -17.56 2.58 -12.78
CA TYR A 200 -17.99 1.95 -14.03
C TYR A 200 -18.65 0.58 -13.81
N ILE A 201 -18.04 -0.30 -13.00
CA ILE A 201 -18.54 -1.66 -12.72
C ILE A 201 -19.91 -1.63 -12.03
N ARG A 202 -20.22 -0.55 -11.29
CA ARG A 202 -21.52 -0.35 -10.64
C ARG A 202 -22.67 -0.07 -11.64
N THR A 203 -22.37 0.30 -12.88
CA THR A 203 -23.42 0.65 -13.85
C THR A 203 -24.21 -0.59 -14.29
N ASP A 204 -25.53 -0.42 -14.48
CA ASP A 204 -26.39 -1.50 -14.96
C ASP A 204 -25.94 -2.03 -16.32
N TYR A 205 -25.41 -1.16 -17.18
CA TYR A 205 -24.85 -1.54 -18.48
C TYR A 205 -23.71 -2.55 -18.36
N PHE A 206 -22.79 -2.35 -17.40
CA PHE A 206 -21.70 -3.28 -17.17
C PHE A 206 -22.22 -4.63 -16.66
N ILE A 207 -23.18 -4.61 -15.73
CA ILE A 207 -23.79 -5.83 -15.18
C ILE A 207 -24.48 -6.64 -16.30
N LEU A 208 -25.28 -5.98 -17.14
CA LEU A 208 -25.94 -6.61 -18.29
C LEU A 208 -24.93 -7.21 -19.27
N SER A 209 -23.82 -6.49 -19.53
CA SER A 209 -22.77 -6.99 -20.42
C SER A 209 -22.09 -8.26 -19.88
N ILE A 210 -21.96 -8.39 -18.56
CA ILE A 210 -21.43 -9.59 -17.91
C ILE A 210 -22.43 -10.75 -18.00
N ASP A 211 -23.71 -10.48 -17.76
CA ASP A 211 -24.79 -11.46 -17.86
C ASP A 211 -24.92 -12.01 -19.30
N ASP A 212 -24.76 -11.16 -20.33
CA ASP A 212 -24.80 -11.58 -21.73
C ASP A 212 -23.58 -12.43 -22.15
N MET A 213 -22.41 -12.23 -21.54
CA MET A 213 -21.18 -12.95 -21.86
C MET A 213 -21.05 -14.29 -21.15
N LEU A 214 -21.67 -14.45 -19.98
CA LEU A 214 -21.53 -15.66 -19.17
C LEU A 214 -22.64 -16.67 -19.47
N PRO A 215 -22.31 -17.96 -19.63
CA PRO A 215 -23.31 -19.00 -19.88
C PRO A 215 -24.11 -19.40 -18.62
N PHE A 216 -23.96 -18.69 -17.50
CA PHE A 216 -24.62 -18.97 -16.23
C PHE A 216 -24.96 -17.69 -15.48
N GLU A 217 -26.08 -17.71 -14.75
CA GLU A 217 -26.53 -16.56 -13.96
C GLU A 217 -25.70 -16.42 -12.68
N ILE A 218 -25.07 -15.26 -12.48
CA ILE A 218 -24.40 -14.89 -11.23
C ILE A 218 -25.29 -13.87 -10.51
N PRO A 219 -25.58 -14.05 -9.20
CA PRO A 219 -26.30 -13.02 -8.47
C PRO A 219 -25.50 -11.70 -8.48
N LYS A 220 -26.16 -10.58 -8.78
CA LYS A 220 -25.52 -9.26 -8.95
C LYS A 220 -24.54 -8.88 -7.83
N PHE A 221 -24.84 -9.28 -6.60
CA PHE A 221 -23.97 -9.07 -5.44
C PHE A 221 -22.55 -9.65 -5.63
N TRP A 222 -22.42 -10.82 -6.25
CA TRP A 222 -21.14 -11.54 -6.38
C TRP A 222 -20.22 -10.98 -7.46
N ILE A 223 -20.76 -10.24 -8.43
CA ILE A 223 -19.99 -9.72 -9.58
C ILE A 223 -18.83 -8.85 -9.08
N GLN A 224 -19.11 -7.87 -8.20
CA GLN A 224 -18.11 -6.93 -7.71
C GLN A 224 -17.02 -7.60 -6.85
N PRO A 225 -17.34 -8.40 -5.80
CA PRO A 225 -16.31 -9.09 -5.02
C PRO A 225 -15.44 -10.03 -5.84
N ILE A 226 -16.01 -10.76 -6.80
CA ILE A 226 -15.27 -11.67 -7.68
C ILE A 226 -14.27 -10.88 -8.52
N LEU A 227 -14.69 -9.76 -9.13
CA LEU A 227 -13.81 -8.91 -9.94
C LEU A 227 -12.65 -8.34 -9.13
N PHE A 228 -12.89 -7.90 -7.90
CA PHE A 228 -11.83 -7.42 -7.01
C PHE A 228 -10.86 -8.53 -6.62
N CYS A 229 -11.36 -9.72 -6.28
CA CYS A 229 -10.53 -10.89 -5.98
C CYS A 229 -9.70 -11.33 -7.18
N LEU A 230 -10.28 -11.38 -8.39
CA LEU A 230 -9.56 -11.72 -9.63
C LEU A 230 -8.45 -10.71 -9.91
N SER A 231 -8.76 -9.41 -9.79
CA SER A 231 -7.78 -8.33 -9.97
C SER A 231 -6.61 -8.46 -8.98
N ALA A 232 -6.92 -8.76 -7.71
CA ALA A 232 -5.91 -8.99 -6.68
C ALA A 232 -5.04 -10.21 -7.00
N LEU A 233 -5.65 -11.31 -7.47
CA LEU A 233 -4.93 -12.54 -7.86
C LEU A 233 -3.98 -12.30 -9.04
N VAL A 234 -4.37 -11.49 -10.02
CA VAL A 234 -3.49 -11.09 -11.13
C VAL A 234 -2.26 -10.33 -10.60
N LEU A 235 -2.46 -9.41 -9.65
CA LEU A 235 -1.35 -8.70 -9.01
C LEU A 235 -0.46 -9.64 -8.18
N TYR A 236 -1.04 -10.60 -7.45
CA TYR A 236 -0.29 -11.60 -6.68
C TYR A 236 0.50 -12.58 -7.55
N THR A 237 -0.06 -13.01 -8.68
CA THR A 237 0.64 -13.89 -9.61
C THR A 237 1.80 -13.15 -10.28
N TYR A 238 1.57 -11.92 -10.75
CA TYR A 238 2.62 -11.06 -11.30
C TYR A 238 3.76 -10.81 -10.31
N THR A 239 3.43 -10.45 -9.06
CA THR A 239 4.43 -10.26 -8.00
C THR A 239 5.24 -11.51 -7.70
N THR A 240 4.58 -12.67 -7.64
CA THR A 240 5.23 -13.95 -7.38
C THR A 240 6.21 -14.31 -8.49
N ILE A 241 5.82 -14.13 -9.76
CA ILE A 241 6.70 -14.33 -10.92
C ILE A 241 7.91 -13.40 -10.82
N LEU A 242 7.69 -12.12 -10.51
CA LEU A 242 8.75 -11.12 -10.39
C LEU A 242 9.73 -11.47 -9.26
N LEU A 243 9.24 -11.97 -8.12
CA LEU A 243 10.05 -12.50 -7.04
C LEU A 243 10.87 -13.72 -7.46
N LEU A 244 10.26 -14.67 -8.18
CA LEU A 244 10.93 -15.87 -8.68
C LEU A 244 12.06 -15.52 -9.65
N VAL A 245 11.82 -14.61 -10.59
CA VAL A 245 12.84 -14.12 -11.54
C VAL A 245 14.00 -13.44 -10.80
N ARG A 246 13.71 -12.59 -9.81
CA ARG A 246 14.75 -11.94 -8.98
C ARG A 246 15.57 -12.96 -8.19
N ARG A 247 14.92 -13.95 -7.58
CA ARG A 247 15.61 -15.03 -6.84
C ARG A 247 16.46 -15.90 -7.77
N ALA A 248 15.95 -16.26 -8.94
CA ALA A 248 16.70 -17.01 -9.94
C ALA A 248 17.96 -16.26 -10.42
N LYS A 249 17.86 -14.94 -10.62
CA LYS A 249 19.02 -14.09 -10.98
C LYS A 249 20.06 -14.00 -9.85
N LYS A 250 19.63 -14.04 -8.59
CA LYS A 250 20.51 -13.99 -7.40
C LYS A 250 21.12 -15.34 -7.03
N MET A 251 20.69 -16.46 -7.62
CA MET A 251 21.36 -17.75 -7.37
C MET A 251 22.76 -17.73 -8.00
N PRO A 252 23.83 -18.00 -7.24
CA PRO A 252 25.15 -18.14 -7.84
C PRO A 252 25.09 -19.30 -8.82
N LYS A 253 25.42 -19.04 -10.10
CA LYS A 253 25.68 -20.08 -11.10
C LYS A 253 26.87 -20.90 -10.59
N LYS A 254 26.62 -21.91 -9.74
CA LYS A 254 27.59 -22.95 -9.41
C LYS A 254 27.75 -23.83 -10.65
N ILE A 255 28.46 -23.32 -11.64
CA ILE A 255 29.09 -24.15 -12.66
C ILE A 255 30.14 -24.95 -11.90
N LYS A 256 29.76 -26.15 -11.43
CA LYS A 256 30.72 -27.17 -11.02
C LYS A 256 31.53 -27.49 -12.28
N LYS A 257 32.66 -26.80 -12.48
CA LYS A 257 33.73 -27.32 -13.32
C LYS A 257 34.13 -28.66 -12.68
N GLN A 258 33.59 -29.77 -13.21
CA GLN A 258 34.17 -31.08 -12.96
C GLN A 258 35.61 -30.98 -13.45
N LYS A 259 36.55 -30.86 -12.50
CA LYS A 259 37.95 -31.16 -12.79
C LYS A 259 37.98 -32.65 -13.10
N VAL A 260 37.89 -32.99 -14.39
CA VAL A 260 38.29 -34.32 -14.88
C VAL A 260 39.73 -34.50 -14.41
N LYS A 261 39.94 -35.39 -13.44
CA LYS A 261 41.28 -35.81 -13.03
C LYS A 261 41.85 -36.61 -14.20
N VAL A 262 42.58 -35.95 -15.09
CA VAL A 262 43.43 -36.64 -16.05
C VAL A 262 44.49 -37.41 -15.25
N PRO A 263 44.65 -38.74 -15.45
CA PRO A 263 45.66 -39.52 -14.75
C PRO A 263 47.05 -38.98 -15.09
N LYS A 264 47.86 -38.67 -14.07
CA LYS A 264 49.27 -38.35 -14.26
C LYS A 264 50.00 -39.57 -14.83
N VAL A 265 50.40 -39.49 -16.10
CA VAL A 265 51.34 -40.43 -16.72
C VAL A 265 52.66 -40.40 -15.93
N LYS A 266 53.04 -41.54 -15.35
CA LYS A 266 54.34 -41.73 -14.70
C LYS A 266 55.44 -41.65 -15.76
N LYS A 267 56.19 -40.55 -15.79
CA LYS A 267 57.50 -40.53 -16.46
C LYS A 267 58.49 -41.30 -15.57
N LEU A 268 58.94 -42.47 -16.02
CA LEU A 268 60.11 -43.16 -15.48
C LEU A 268 61.33 -42.24 -15.59
N LYS A 269 62.03 -42.01 -14.47
CA LYS A 269 63.36 -41.39 -14.46
C LYS A 269 64.38 -42.40 -13.93
N VAL A 270 65.32 -42.70 -14.81
CA VAL A 270 66.52 -43.52 -14.63
C VAL A 270 67.43 -42.90 -13.54
N LYS A 271 68.06 -43.76 -12.73
CA LYS A 271 68.98 -43.39 -11.64
C LYS A 271 70.35 -42.94 -12.17
N GLY A 272 70.88 -41.85 -11.60
CA GLY A 272 72.27 -41.37 -11.67
C GLY A 272 72.57 -40.42 -10.50
N PRO A 273 73.83 -40.25 -10.06
CA PRO A 273 74.23 -40.41 -8.65
C PRO A 273 74.08 -39.20 -7.72
N LYS A 274 74.15 -39.51 -6.42
CA LYS A 274 73.99 -38.65 -5.23
C LYS A 274 74.93 -37.44 -5.22
N ALA A 275 74.38 -36.28 -4.85
CA ALA A 275 75.11 -35.12 -4.36
C ALA A 275 74.54 -34.63 -3.01
N ILE A 276 75.45 -34.17 -2.18
CA ILE A 276 75.45 -33.89 -0.74
C ILE A 276 74.42 -32.81 -0.32
N LYS A 277 73.80 -32.99 0.87
CA LYS A 277 72.93 -31.99 1.52
C LYS A 277 73.76 -30.88 2.19
N PRO A 278 73.32 -29.61 2.12
CA PRO A 278 73.60 -28.62 3.16
C PRO A 278 72.36 -28.29 4.01
N LYS A 279 72.66 -27.74 5.19
CA LYS A 279 71.86 -27.62 6.41
C LYS A 279 70.76 -26.55 6.36
N LYS A 280 69.77 -26.73 7.24
CA LYS A 280 68.79 -25.70 7.70
C LYS A 280 69.50 -24.43 8.19
N ALA A 281 68.97 -23.27 7.81
CA ALA A 281 69.16 -22.00 8.51
C ALA A 281 67.82 -21.21 8.55
N ASN A 282 67.64 -20.45 9.62
CA ASN A 282 66.40 -19.86 10.12
C ASN A 282 65.96 -18.57 9.39
N LYS A 283 64.66 -18.27 9.57
CA LYS A 283 63.90 -17.03 9.32
C LYS A 283 64.70 -15.72 9.24
N ILE A 284 64.35 -14.88 8.27
CA ILE A 284 64.13 -13.43 8.46
C ILE A 284 62.87 -13.03 7.67
N LYS A 285 61.97 -12.30 8.34
CA LYS A 285 60.83 -11.59 7.74
C LYS A 285 61.38 -10.25 7.26
N GLU A 286 61.18 -9.90 5.99
CA GLU A 286 61.25 -8.51 5.55
C GLU A 286 59.93 -8.15 4.89
N GLU A 287 59.26 -7.20 5.55
CA GLU A 287 58.12 -6.44 5.07
C GLU A 287 58.59 -5.59 3.88
N PHE A 288 57.83 -5.58 2.80
CA PHE A 288 57.87 -4.50 1.83
C PHE A 288 56.49 -3.85 1.81
N GLU A 289 56.42 -2.72 2.49
CA GLU A 289 55.35 -1.72 2.40
C GLU A 289 55.29 -1.21 0.95
N THR A 290 54.14 -1.36 0.30
CA THR A 290 53.80 -0.56 -0.87
C THR A 290 52.81 0.51 -0.43
N PHE A 291 53.36 1.69 -0.17
CA PHE A 291 52.67 2.95 0.04
C PHE A 291 51.82 3.34 -1.18
N ILE A 292 50.57 3.74 -0.92
CA ILE A 292 49.68 4.45 -1.83
C ILE A 292 50.01 5.95 -1.71
N PRO A 293 50.17 6.71 -2.81
CA PRO A 293 49.98 8.16 -2.75
C PRO A 293 48.50 8.48 -3.01
N ASP A 294 47.83 8.94 -1.96
CA ASP A 294 46.60 9.74 -2.04
C ASP A 294 46.97 11.11 -2.62
N THR A 295 46.38 11.48 -3.76
CA THR A 295 46.12 12.88 -4.18
C THR A 295 45.45 12.90 -5.55
N LEU A 296 44.17 13.30 -5.59
CA LEU A 296 43.37 13.84 -6.71
C LEU A 296 41.91 13.51 -6.39
N GLY A 297 41.00 14.41 -6.09
CA GLY A 297 40.94 15.87 -6.10
C GLY A 297 39.46 16.21 -5.89
N ASP A 298 39.20 17.28 -5.14
CA ASP A 298 37.86 17.81 -4.88
C ASP A 298 37.02 17.92 -6.16
N PHE A 299 35.83 17.31 -6.18
CA PHE A 299 34.78 17.68 -7.12
C PHE A 299 33.83 18.64 -6.42
N SER A 300 34.13 19.93 -6.61
CA SER A 300 33.28 21.09 -6.31
C SER A 300 31.91 20.95 -6.97
N GLU A 301 30.88 21.27 -6.19
CA GLU A 301 29.56 21.70 -6.66
C GLU A 301 29.73 22.81 -7.70
N GLY A 302 28.97 22.71 -8.78
CA GLY A 302 28.90 23.68 -9.87
C GLY A 302 27.46 23.76 -10.36
N ASP A 303 26.96 24.98 -10.33
CA ASP A 303 25.59 25.43 -10.58
C ASP A 303 24.97 24.89 -11.88
N ILE A 304 23.67 24.56 -11.81
CA ILE A 304 22.80 24.47 -12.98
C ILE A 304 21.48 25.18 -12.64
N ASP A 305 21.46 26.48 -12.93
CA ASP A 305 20.25 27.25 -13.21
C ASP A 305 20.15 27.42 -14.74
N ALA A 306 19.05 26.93 -15.32
CA ALA A 306 18.44 27.35 -16.59
C ALA A 306 17.02 26.77 -16.71
#